data_AF-A0A947RDL9-F1
#
_entry.id   AF-A0A947RDL9-F1
#
_cell.length_a   1.000
_cell.length_b   1.000
_cell.length_c   1.000
_cell.angle_alpha   90.00
_cell.angle_beta   90.00
_cell.angle_gamma   90.00
#
_symmetry.space_group_name_H-M   'P 1'
#
loop_
_entity.id
_entity.type
_entity.pdbx_description
1 polymer ?
#
loop_
_entity_poly.entity_id
_entity_poly.type
_entity_poly.pdbx_seq_one_letter_code
_entity_poly.pdbx_strand_id
1 'polypeptide(L)' 'GITRAKEKLFLTYAVQRLYFGTRSNNLVSRFLTDIPENLISSNTNYRDRDQSNTVSEAISSFDEDEDEWLNA' A
#
# COMPACT_ATOMS: atom_id res chain seq x y z
N GLY A 1 -4.89 5.38 19.95
CA GLY A 1 -3.61 5.89 19.42
C GLY A 1 -3.81 7.33 19.00
N ILE A 2 -4.38 7.53 17.80
CA ILE A 2 -4.68 8.85 17.21
C ILE A 2 -5.44 9.77 18.18
N THR A 3 -6.57 9.33 18.73
CA THR A 3 -7.42 10.12 19.65
C THR A 3 -6.79 10.44 21.02
N ARG A 4 -5.56 9.98 21.29
CA ARG A 4 -4.82 10.34 22.51
C ARG A 4 -4.01 11.63 22.35
N ALA A 5 -3.69 12.03 21.12
CA ALA A 5 -2.96 13.25 20.86
C ALA A 5 -3.88 14.46 21.06
N LYS A 6 -3.46 15.44 21.86
CA LYS A 6 -4.24 16.66 22.15
C LYS A 6 -3.93 17.82 21.20
N GLU A 7 -2.65 17.97 20.81
CA GLU A 7 -2.18 19.13 20.02
C GLU A 7 -1.54 18.71 18.69
N LYS A 8 -0.58 17.79 18.73
CA LYS A 8 0.12 17.30 17.54
C LYS A 8 0.25 15.78 17.57
N LEU A 9 0.08 15.16 16.40
CA LEU A 9 0.28 13.73 16.19
C LEU A 9 1.47 13.55 15.24
N PHE A 10 2.43 12.71 15.64
CA PHE A 10 3.55 12.32 14.80
C PHE A 10 3.48 10.84 14.52
N LEU A 11 3.58 10.47 13.24
CA LEU A 11 3.58 9.09 12.77
C LEU A 11 4.94 8.81 12.12
N THR A 12 5.52 7.66 12.42
CA THR A 12 6.81 7.24 11.83
C THR A 12 6.74 5.80 11.35
N TYR A 13 7.48 5.51 10.30
CA TYR A 13 7.67 4.16 9.80
C TYR A 13 9.13 3.94 9.42
N ALA A 14 9.52 2.68 9.27
CA ALA A 14 10.82 2.30 8.75
C ALA A 14 10.62 1.19 7.72
N VAL A 15 11.34 1.28 6.62
CA VAL A 15 11.30 0.29 5.54
C VAL A 15 11.84 -1.05 6.03
N GLN A 16 12.94 -1.05 6.80
CA GLN A 16 13.56 -2.24 7.37
C GLN A 16 13.71 -2.11 8.89
N ARG A 17 13.40 -3.17 9.65
CA ARG A 17 13.66 -3.25 11.10
C ARG A 17 14.25 -4.61 11.47
N LEU A 18 15.17 -4.61 12.45
CA LEU A 18 15.57 -5.82 13.15
C LEU A 18 14.53 -6.08 14.25
N TYR A 19 13.76 -7.14 14.10
CA TYR A 19 12.70 -7.52 15.02
C TYR A 19 12.83 -9.00 15.35
N PHE A 20 12.97 -9.30 16.65
CA PHE A 20 13.25 -10.67 17.14
C PHE A 20 14.40 -11.37 16.39
N GLY A 21 15.53 -10.67 16.21
CA GLY A 21 16.73 -11.23 15.57
C GLY A 21 16.64 -11.36 14.04
N THR A 22 15.49 -11.07 13.43
CA THR A 22 15.28 -11.16 11.99
C THR A 22 15.11 -9.76 11.39
N ARG A 23 15.71 -9.51 10.23
CA ARG A 23 15.46 -8.27 9.47
C ARG A 23 14.25 -8.48 8.58
N SER A 24 13.22 -7.65 8.78
CA SER A 24 12.03 -7.65 7.93
C SER A 24 11.87 -6.30 7.24
N ASN A 25 11.46 -6.35 5.98
CA ASN A 25 11.01 -5.19 5.23
C ASN A 25 9.49 -5.11 5.30
N ASN A 26 8.97 -4.11 6.01
CA ASN A 26 7.54 -3.95 6.20
C ASN A 26 7.03 -2.83 5.31
N LEU A 27 5.92 -3.08 4.63
CA LEU A 27 5.19 -2.05 3.92
C LEU A 27 4.73 -0.95 4.88
N VAL A 28 4.48 0.22 4.31
CA VAL A 28 3.90 1.35 5.04
C VAL A 28 2.50 0.96 5.53
N SER A 29 2.10 1.47 6.69
CA SER A 29 0.79 1.19 7.28
C SER A 29 -0.33 1.68 6.36
N ARG A 30 -1.29 0.81 6.02
CA ARG A 30 -2.49 1.16 5.23
C ARG A 30 -3.27 2.35 5.78
N PHE A 31 -3.27 2.53 7.11
CA PHE A 31 -3.96 3.66 7.75
C PHE A 31 -3.36 5.03 7.40
N LEU A 32 -2.18 5.10 6.77
CA LEU A 32 -1.66 6.36 6.25
C LEU A 32 -2.38 6.81 4.98
N THR A 33 -2.89 5.88 4.17
CA THR A 33 -3.72 6.17 3.00
C THR A 33 -5.11 6.70 3.39
N ASP A 34 -5.64 6.25 4.53
CA ASP A 34 -6.94 6.71 5.03
C ASP A 34 -6.92 8.15 5.57
N ILE A 35 -5.74 8.72 5.83
CA ILE A 35 -5.59 10.09 6.34
C ILE A 35 -5.57 11.05 5.15
N PRO A 36 -6.45 12.07 5.11
CA PRO A 36 -6.50 12.97 3.97
C PRO A 36 -5.20 13.78 3.85
N GLU A 37 -4.69 13.87 2.61
CA GLU A 37 -3.35 14.39 2.31
C GLU A 37 -3.13 15.84 2.78
N ASN A 38 -4.19 16.65 2.78
CA ASN A 38 -4.13 18.05 3.21
C ASN A 38 -3.84 18.22 4.71
N LEU A 39 -3.97 17.16 5.51
CA LEU A 39 -3.64 17.16 6.94
C LEU A 39 -2.22 16.63 7.21
N ILE A 40 -1.53 16.13 6.19
CA ILE A 40 -0.22 15.49 6.34
C ILE A 40 0.87 16.47 5.93
N SER A 41 1.84 16.68 6.82
CA SER A 41 3.11 17.33 6.50
C SER A 41 4.21 16.29 6.59
N SER A 42 4.63 15.71 5.46
CA SER A 42 5.67 14.68 5.42
C SER A 42 7.03 15.25 5.00
N ASN A 43 8.10 14.73 5.60
CA ASN A 43 9.47 14.92 5.09
C ASN A 43 9.85 13.83 4.06
N THR A 44 9.03 12.79 3.96
CA THR A 44 9.22 11.64 3.08
C THR A 44 8.29 11.72 1.89
N ASN A 45 8.80 11.45 0.68
CA ASN A 45 8.00 11.31 -0.54
C ASN A 45 7.19 9.99 -0.51
N TYR A 46 6.15 9.95 0.32
CA TYR A 46 5.16 8.88 0.27
C TYR A 46 4.22 9.18 -0.90
N ARG A 47 4.27 8.37 -1.95
CA ARG A 47 3.29 8.39 -3.04
C ARG A 47 2.44 7.15 -2.87
N ASP A 48 1.14 7.36 -2.68
CA ASP A 48 0.20 6.25 -2.72
C ASP A 48 0.24 5.69 -4.14
N ARG A 49 0.83 4.50 -4.28
CA ARG A 49 0.89 3.82 -5.57
C ARG A 49 -0.44 3.11 -5.72
N ASP A 50 -1.44 3.87 -6.12
CA ASP A 50 -2.78 3.35 -6.41
C ASP A 50 -2.63 2.21 -7.43
N GLN A 51 -2.74 0.96 -6.96
CA GLN A 51 -2.54 -0.24 -7.79
C GLN A 51 -3.76 -0.55 -8.66
N SER A 52 -4.79 0.28 -8.59
CA SER A 52 -6.07 0.10 -9.29
C SER A 52 -5.91 0.03 -10.82
N ASN A 53 -5.10 0.90 -11.42
CA ASN A 53 -5.06 1.02 -12.89
C ASN A 53 -4.28 -0.10 -13.60
N THR A 54 -3.32 -0.75 -12.93
CA THR A 54 -2.49 -1.80 -13.56
C THR A 54 -3.20 -3.15 -13.71
N VAL A 55 -4.19 -3.44 -12.86
CA VAL A 55 -4.88 -4.74 -12.88
C VAL A 55 -5.93 -4.78 -13.99
N SER A 56 -6.64 -3.67 -14.21
CA SER A 56 -7.64 -3.54 -15.27
C SER A 56 -7.03 -3.63 -16.67
N GLU A 57 -5.87 -3.00 -16.91
CA GLU A 57 -5.14 -3.14 -18.19
C GLU A 57 -4.63 -4.56 -18.43
N ALA A 58 -4.16 -5.24 -17.38
CA ALA A 58 -3.72 -6.63 -17.49
C ALA A 58 -4.88 -7.58 -17.83
N ILE A 59 -6.03 -7.46 -17.16
CA ILE A 59 -7.21 -8.32 -17.39
C ILE A 59 -7.75 -8.16 -18.81
N SER A 60 -7.75 -6.94 -19.37
CA SER A 60 -8.20 -6.68 -20.74
C SER A 60 -7.28 -7.23 -21.82
N SER A 61 -6.07 -7.68 -21.47
CA SER A 61 -5.10 -8.24 -22.42
C SER A 61 -5.10 -9.78 -22.47
N PHE A 62 -5.95 -10.43 -21.67
CA PHE A 62 -6.19 -11.87 -21.75
C PHE A 62 -7.42 -12.13 -22.61
N ASP A 63 -7.29 -11.94 -23.92
CA ASP A 63 -8.32 -12.30 -24.90
C ASP A 63 -8.41 -13.84 -25.05
N GLU A 64 -9.60 -14.37 -24.77
CA GLU A 64 -10.40 -15.41 -25.47
C GLU A 64 -9.81 -16.72 -26.05
N ASP A 65 -8.55 -17.10 -25.82
CA ASP A 65 -7.99 -18.33 -26.43
C ASP A 65 -8.05 -19.62 -25.56
N GLU A 66 -8.66 -19.61 -24.37
CA GLU A 66 -8.58 -20.74 -23.39
C GLU A 66 -9.82 -21.65 -23.31
N ASP A 67 -10.84 -21.51 -24.16
CA ASP A 67 -12.03 -22.38 -24.14
C ASP A 67 -11.82 -23.76 -24.83
N GLU A 68 -10.60 -24.08 -25.28
CA GLU A 68 -10.29 -25.36 -25.95
C GLU A 68 -10.14 -26.54 -24.96
N TRP A 69 -9.94 -26.27 -23.67
CA TRP A 69 -9.78 -27.29 -22.62
C TRP A 69 -11.09 -27.87 -22.07
N LEU A 70 -12.25 -27.34 -22.49
CA LEU A 70 -13.57 -27.83 -22.06
C LEU A 70 -14.18 -28.90 -22.99
N ASN A 71 -13.51 -29.23 -24.10
CA ASN A 71 -14.02 -30.15 -25.12
C ASN A 71 -13.24 -31.48 -25.23
N ALA A 72 -12.44 -31.84 -24.21
CA ALA A 72 -11.71 -33.13 -24.16
C ALA A 72 -12.27 -34.09 -23.11
#